data_AF-A0A944RL26-F1
#
_entry.id   AF-A0A944RL26-F1
#
_cell.length_a   1.000
_cell.length_b   1.000
_cell.length_c   1.000
_cell.angle_alpha   90.00
_cell.angle_beta   90.00
_cell.angle_gamma   90.00
#
_symmetry.space_group_name_H-M   'P 1'
#
loop_
_entity.id
_entity.type
_entity.pdbx_description
1 polymer ?
#
loop_
_entity_poly.entity_id
_entity_poly.type
_entity_poly.pdbx_seq_one_letter_code
_entity_poly.pdbx_strand_id
1 'polypeptide(L)'
;KRHPTVKDNAIIGSGAAVLGPITIGEGARVGANSVVTKDIPASVTAVGIPAQVIMPRNKSKAREFQPYGTPADGCPDPVLQTIESLRGQVSTLMERVEELETQLEDPGQAASLNRDSKTG
;
A
#
# COMPACT_ATOMS: atom_id res chain seq x y z
N LYS A 1 -12.42 20.83 -33.08
CA LYS A 1 -11.84 21.78 -32.10
C LYS A 1 -10.50 21.23 -31.64
N ARG A 2 -9.49 22.09 -31.43
CA ARG A 2 -8.20 21.71 -30.81
C ARG A 2 -7.95 22.46 -29.49
N HIS A 3 -8.88 23.31 -29.09
CA HIS A 3 -8.82 24.14 -27.89
C HIS A 3 -9.87 23.67 -26.88
N PRO A 4 -9.60 23.82 -25.57
CA PRO A 4 -10.58 23.55 -24.54
C PRO A 4 -11.72 24.58 -24.57
N THR A 5 -12.82 24.24 -23.92
CA THR A 5 -13.98 25.11 -23.71
C THR A 5 -14.20 25.26 -22.20
N VAL A 6 -14.27 26.49 -21.71
CA VAL A 6 -14.44 26.79 -20.29
C VAL A 6 -15.81 27.46 -20.11
N LYS A 7 -16.66 26.92 -19.24
CA LYS A 7 -17.98 27.49 -18.92
C LYS A 7 -17.90 28.53 -17.80
N ASP A 8 -19.00 29.20 -17.54
CA ASP A 8 -19.09 30.28 -16.54
C ASP A 8 -18.73 29.80 -15.13
N ASN A 9 -18.18 30.70 -14.32
CA ASN A 9 -17.77 30.44 -12.94
C ASN A 9 -16.76 29.29 -12.76
N ALA A 10 -16.15 28.79 -13.83
CA ALA A 10 -15.09 27.79 -13.73
C ALA A 10 -13.83 28.43 -13.12
N ILE A 11 -13.21 27.73 -12.17
CA ILE A 11 -12.01 28.18 -11.47
C ILE A 11 -10.84 27.30 -11.91
N ILE A 12 -9.80 27.92 -12.44
CA ILE A 12 -8.57 27.21 -12.86
C ILE A 12 -7.43 27.63 -11.94
N GLY A 13 -6.86 26.67 -11.22
CA GLY A 13 -5.72 26.88 -10.36
C GLY A 13 -4.44 27.22 -11.14
N SER A 14 -3.53 27.94 -10.50
CA SER A 14 -2.24 28.31 -11.10
C SER A 14 -1.47 27.09 -11.57
N GLY A 15 -0.87 27.16 -12.75
CA GLY A 15 -0.07 26.08 -13.35
C GLY A 15 -0.87 24.87 -13.82
N ALA A 16 -2.21 24.92 -13.82
CA ALA A 16 -3.03 23.85 -14.39
C ALA A 16 -2.91 23.82 -15.92
N ALA A 17 -2.79 22.61 -16.49
CA ALA A 17 -2.73 22.39 -17.92
C ALA A 17 -4.00 21.68 -18.40
N VAL A 18 -4.70 22.28 -19.37
CA VAL A 18 -5.95 21.76 -19.93
C VAL A 18 -5.66 21.32 -21.36
N LEU A 19 -5.65 20.01 -21.60
CA LEU A 19 -5.18 19.42 -22.84
C LEU A 19 -6.34 18.91 -23.71
N GLY A 20 -6.37 19.35 -24.96
CA GLY A 20 -7.29 18.85 -25.97
C GLY A 20 -8.65 19.56 -26.03
N PRO A 21 -9.59 19.04 -26.84
CA PRO A 21 -10.91 19.62 -27.03
C PRO A 21 -11.87 19.27 -25.88
N ILE A 22 -11.47 19.57 -24.66
CA ILE A 22 -12.23 19.22 -23.44
C ILE A 22 -13.09 20.38 -22.94
N THR A 23 -14.16 20.05 -22.23
CA THR A 23 -15.09 21.01 -21.64
C THR A 23 -14.93 21.04 -20.12
N ILE A 24 -14.71 22.23 -19.57
CA ILE A 24 -14.77 22.50 -18.14
C ILE A 24 -16.17 23.02 -17.83
N GLY A 25 -16.91 22.26 -17.03
CA GLY A 25 -18.28 22.56 -16.64
C GLY A 25 -18.42 23.85 -15.83
N GLU A 26 -19.66 24.35 -15.74
CA GLU A 26 -19.96 25.58 -15.00
C GLU A 26 -19.68 25.40 -13.51
N GLY A 27 -19.00 26.35 -12.88
CA GLY A 27 -18.64 26.25 -11.45
C GLY A 27 -17.63 25.13 -11.13
N ALA A 28 -17.05 24.48 -12.14
CA ALA A 28 -16.03 23.46 -11.94
C ALA A 28 -14.71 24.08 -11.44
N ARG A 29 -13.93 23.32 -10.68
CA ARG A 29 -12.67 23.80 -10.09
C ARG A 29 -11.53 22.89 -10.52
N VAL A 30 -10.47 23.44 -11.08
CA VAL A 30 -9.23 22.71 -11.39
C VAL A 30 -8.17 23.09 -10.36
N GLY A 31 -7.56 22.10 -9.71
CA GLY A 31 -6.47 22.33 -8.75
C GLY A 31 -5.24 22.94 -9.41
N ALA A 32 -4.40 23.59 -8.62
CA ALA A 32 -3.09 24.07 -9.08
C ALA A 32 -2.24 22.89 -9.58
N ASN A 33 -1.39 23.13 -10.59
CA ASN A 33 -0.50 22.13 -11.21
C ASN A 33 -1.20 20.83 -11.67
N SER A 34 -2.51 20.86 -11.95
CA SER A 34 -3.25 19.67 -12.38
C SER A 34 -3.27 19.56 -13.91
N VAL A 35 -3.21 18.34 -14.45
CA VAL A 35 -3.24 18.09 -15.91
C VAL A 35 -4.56 17.44 -16.29
N VAL A 36 -5.43 18.20 -16.94
CA VAL A 36 -6.77 17.75 -17.33
C VAL A 36 -6.75 17.19 -18.74
N THR A 37 -7.11 15.91 -18.86
CA THR A 37 -7.18 15.17 -20.13
C THR A 37 -8.60 14.72 -20.49
N LYS A 38 -9.58 14.96 -19.61
CA LYS A 38 -10.99 14.55 -19.76
C LYS A 38 -11.91 15.70 -19.35
N ASP A 39 -13.14 15.67 -19.88
CA ASP A 39 -14.17 16.64 -19.54
C ASP A 39 -14.48 16.64 -18.05
N ILE A 40 -14.68 17.85 -17.50
CA ILE A 40 -15.00 18.05 -16.09
C ILE A 40 -16.48 18.47 -16.00
N PRO A 41 -17.33 17.73 -15.27
CA PRO A 41 -18.73 18.12 -15.07
C PRO A 41 -18.89 19.46 -14.35
N ALA A 42 -20.10 20.01 -14.34
CA ALA A 42 -20.39 21.24 -13.60
C ALA A 42 -20.24 21.01 -12.08
N SER A 43 -19.80 22.06 -11.36
CA SER A 43 -19.71 22.10 -9.89
C SER A 43 -18.84 21.02 -9.21
N VAL A 44 -17.95 20.35 -9.95
CA VAL A 44 -16.99 19.38 -9.38
C VAL A 44 -15.57 19.96 -9.30
N THR A 45 -14.70 19.32 -8.51
CA THR A 45 -13.30 19.71 -8.40
C THR A 45 -12.41 18.63 -8.99
N ALA A 46 -11.52 18.95 -9.93
CA ALA A 46 -10.53 18.04 -10.47
C ALA A 46 -9.12 18.41 -10.02
N VAL A 47 -8.33 17.44 -9.56
CA VAL A 47 -6.95 17.67 -9.10
C VAL A 47 -6.02 16.53 -9.51
N GLY A 48 -4.72 16.82 -9.61
CA GLY A 48 -3.67 15.82 -9.82
C GLY A 48 -3.19 15.70 -11.28
N ILE A 49 -2.24 14.78 -11.49
CA ILE A 49 -1.66 14.44 -12.79
C ILE A 49 -1.68 12.90 -12.92
N PRO A 50 -2.57 12.32 -13.75
CA PRO A 50 -3.67 12.96 -14.48
C PRO A 50 -4.78 13.45 -13.54
N ALA A 51 -5.49 14.53 -13.93
CA ALA A 51 -6.52 15.12 -13.11
C ALA A 51 -7.69 14.15 -12.88
N GLN A 52 -7.97 13.86 -11.61
CA GLN A 52 -9.09 13.03 -11.19
C GLN A 52 -10.20 13.92 -10.64
N VAL A 53 -11.44 13.64 -11.07
CA VAL A 53 -12.62 14.35 -10.58
C VAL A 53 -12.92 13.88 -9.16
N ILE A 54 -12.75 14.78 -8.20
CA ILE A 54 -13.19 14.60 -6.84
C ILE A 54 -14.62 15.15 -6.76
N MET A 55 -15.58 14.28 -6.46
CA MET A 55 -16.95 14.69 -6.17
C MET A 55 -16.94 15.76 -5.06
N PRO A 56 -17.88 16.72 -5.05
CA PRO A 56 -17.96 17.71 -4.00
C PRO A 56 -17.88 16.98 -2.66
N ARG A 57 -16.86 17.36 -1.88
CA ARG A 57 -16.65 16.92 -0.51
C ARG A 57 -17.96 17.20 0.20
N ASN A 58 -18.80 16.18 0.36
CA ASN A 58 -19.85 16.23 1.36
C ASN A 58 -19.07 16.64 2.62
N LYS A 59 -19.31 17.82 3.17
CA LYS A 59 -18.49 18.30 4.32
C LYS A 59 -18.62 17.34 5.50
N SER A 60 -19.65 16.49 5.50
CA SER A 60 -19.90 15.34 6.36
C SER A 60 -19.04 14.10 6.09
N LYS A 61 -18.34 14.02 4.95
CA LYS A 61 -17.42 12.94 4.54
C LYS A 61 -16.05 13.50 4.18
N ALA A 62 -15.57 14.52 4.90
CA ALA A 62 -14.13 14.63 5.07
C ALA A 62 -13.72 13.27 5.64
N ARG A 63 -13.10 12.42 4.80
CA ARG A 63 -12.61 11.10 5.21
C ARG A 63 -12.00 11.29 6.57
N GLU A 64 -12.59 10.61 7.56
CA GLU A 64 -12.08 10.57 8.91
C GLU A 64 -10.57 10.40 8.79
N PHE A 65 -9.82 11.33 9.36
CA PHE A 65 -8.37 11.30 9.26
C PHE A 65 -7.93 9.94 9.79
N GLN A 66 -7.41 9.08 8.90
CA GLN A 66 -6.90 7.75 9.23
C GLN A 66 -5.38 7.85 9.32
N PRO A 67 -4.83 8.21 10.49
CA PRO A 67 -3.39 8.18 10.67
C PRO A 67 -2.92 6.72 10.52
N TYR A 68 -1.82 6.54 9.79
CA TYR A 68 -1.14 5.26 9.55
C TYR A 68 -1.87 4.24 8.65
N GLY A 69 -2.90 4.64 7.90
CA GLY A 69 -3.32 3.89 6.71
C GLY A 69 -3.79 2.46 6.94
N THR A 70 -4.52 2.19 8.02
CA THR A 70 -5.24 0.92 8.21
C THR A 70 -6.68 1.07 7.72
N PRO A 71 -7.01 0.76 6.45
CA PRO A 71 -8.39 0.55 6.07
C PRO A 71 -8.91 -0.71 6.78
N ALA A 72 -10.05 -0.54 7.42
CA ALA A 72 -10.85 -1.62 8.00
C ALA A 72 -11.17 -2.71 6.94
N ASP A 73 -11.20 -3.94 7.46
CA ASP A 73 -11.79 -5.17 6.93
C ASP A 73 -11.26 -5.77 5.62
N GLY A 74 -10.59 -6.92 5.75
CA GLY A 74 -10.42 -7.91 4.68
C GLY A 74 -9.07 -7.98 3.99
N CYS A 75 -8.12 -7.09 4.32
CA CYS A 75 -6.74 -7.18 3.84
C CYS A 75 -5.84 -7.71 4.96
N PRO A 76 -5.38 -8.97 4.93
CA PRO A 76 -4.45 -9.47 5.93
C PRO A 76 -3.14 -8.67 5.83
N ASP A 77 -2.76 -8.04 6.94
CA ASP A 77 -1.56 -7.22 7.04
C ASP A 77 -0.32 -8.06 6.69
N PRO A 78 0.50 -7.66 5.69
CA PRO A 78 1.71 -8.39 5.32
C PRO A 78 2.71 -8.50 6.48
N VAL A 79 2.71 -7.55 7.41
CA VAL A 79 3.51 -7.61 8.64
C VAL A 79 2.97 -8.69 9.57
N LEU A 80 1.64 -8.78 9.74
CA LEU A 80 1.01 -9.84 10.53
C LEU A 80 1.30 -11.23 9.94
N GLN A 81 1.21 -11.39 8.62
CA GLN A 81 1.57 -12.64 7.95
C GLN A 81 3.03 -13.04 8.21
N THR A 82 3.93 -12.04 8.20
CA THR A 82 5.35 -12.26 8.50
C THR A 82 5.54 -12.71 9.95
N ILE A 83 4.84 -12.08 10.90
CA ILE A 83 4.88 -12.45 12.33
C ILE A 83 4.38 -13.87 12.54
N GLU A 84 3.28 -14.27 11.90
CA GLU A 84 2.74 -15.64 12.01
C GLU A 84 3.70 -16.68 11.43
N SER A 85 4.31 -16.39 10.28
CA SER A 85 5.35 -17.24 9.67
C SER A 85 6.58 -17.38 10.56
N LEU A 86 7.07 -16.27 11.12
CA LEU A 86 8.19 -16.27 12.07
C LEU A 86 7.87 -17.11 13.31
N ARG A 87 6.66 -16.98 13.87
CA ARG A 87 6.22 -17.77 15.03
C ARG A 87 6.23 -19.27 14.72
N GLY A 88 5.79 -19.67 13.53
CA GLY A 88 5.86 -21.07 13.08
C GLY A 88 7.30 -21.58 13.01
N GLN A 89 8.20 -20.79 12.40
CA GLN A 89 9.63 -21.14 12.32
C GLN A 89 10.29 -21.26 13.70
N VAL A 90 9.95 -20.38 14.65
CA VAL A 90 10.46 -20.44 16.02
C VAL A 90 10.00 -21.73 16.72
N SER A 91 8.74 -22.14 16.55
CA SER A 91 8.24 -23.40 17.13
C SER A 91 9.01 -24.61 16.60
N THR A 92 9.20 -24.71 15.28
CA THR A 92 9.97 -25.81 14.67
C THR A 92 11.43 -25.80 15.13
N LEU A 93 12.01 -24.60 15.31
CA LEU A 93 13.38 -24.50 15.80
C LEU A 93 13.49 -24.95 17.26
N MET A 94 12.52 -24.59 18.11
CA MET A 94 12.47 -25.04 19.50
C MET A 94 12.36 -26.57 19.61
N GLU A 95 11.48 -27.21 18.83
CA GLU A 95 11.37 -28.68 18.79
C GLU A 95 12.70 -29.34 18.37
N ARG A 96 13.37 -28.81 17.35
CA ARG A 96 14.67 -29.35 16.91
C ARG A 96 15.77 -29.17 17.94
N VAL A 97 15.74 -28.07 18.70
CA VAL A 97 16.67 -27.85 19.80
C VAL A 97 16.43 -28.87 20.91
N GLU A 98 15.17 -29.11 21.29
CA GLU A 98 14.81 -30.12 22.30
C GLU A 98 15.23 -31.54 21.88
N GLU A 99 15.02 -31.92 20.61
CA GLU A 99 15.50 -33.20 20.07
C GLU A 99 17.02 -33.33 20.13
N LEU A 100 17.75 -32.27 19.77
CA LEU A 100 19.22 -32.26 19.80
C LEU A 100 19.75 -32.27 21.24
N GLU A 101 19.12 -31.53 22.14
CA GLU A 101 19.44 -31.55 23.57
C GLU A 101 19.24 -32.96 24.14
N THR A 102 18.14 -33.64 23.80
CA THR A 102 17.87 -35.02 24.22
C THR A 102 18.90 -36.01 23.65
N GLN A 103 19.35 -35.83 22.40
CA GLN A 103 20.41 -36.67 21.79
C GLN A 103 21.79 -36.44 22.42
N LEU A 104 22.05 -35.24 22.93
CA LEU A 104 23.28 -34.89 23.64
C LEU A 104 23.26 -35.33 25.11
N GLU A 105 22.07 -35.42 25.72
CA GLU A 105 21.85 -35.95 27.07
C GLU A 105 21.96 -37.48 27.16
N ASP A 106 21.98 -38.20 26.04
CA ASP A 106 22.19 -39.64 25.98
C ASP A 106 23.69 -39.93 25.69
N PRO A 107 24.56 -40.10 26.72
CA PRO A 107 26.01 -40.26 26.56
C PRO A 107 26.44 -41.54 25.83
N GLY A 108 25.50 -42.32 25.28
CA GLY A 108 25.75 -43.60 24.59
C GLY A 108 26.30 -43.47 23.16
N GLN A 109 26.10 -42.35 22.45
CA GLN A 109 26.50 -42.22 21.03
C GLN A 109 27.84 -41.51 20.78
N ALA A 110 28.33 -40.70 21.74
CA ALA A 110 29.64 -40.06 21.60
C ALA A 110 30.83 -41.05 21.75
N ALA A 111 30.60 -42.22 22.37
CA ALA A 111 31.64 -43.21 22.66
C ALA A 111 31.84 -44.29 21.58
N SER A 112 30.99 -44.34 20.56
CA SER A 112 31.09 -45.31 19.45
C SER A 112 31.78 -44.74 18.20
N LEU A 113 31.66 -43.42 17.94
CA LEU A 113 32.31 -42.78 16.78
C LEU A 113 33.80 -42.49 16.96
N ASN A 114 34.32 -42.52 18.20
CA ASN A 114 35.73 -42.20 18.49
C ASN A 114 36.67 -43.41 18.54
N ARG A 115 36.19 -44.62 18.20
CA ARG A 115 37.02 -45.85 18.19
C ARG A 115 37.56 -46.25 16.82
N ASP A 116 37.02 -45.70 15.73
CA ASP A 116 37.39 -46.12 14.37
C ASP A 116 38.52 -45.29 13.72
N SER A 117 39.07 -44.28 14.41
CA SER A 117 40.14 -43.41 13.87
C SER A 117 41.55 -43.70 14.41
N LYS A 118 41.76 -44.78 15.18
CA LYS A 118 43.05 -45.07 15.84
C LYS A 118 43.75 -46.38 15.44
N THR A 119 43.52 -46.88 14.22
CA THR A 119 44.35 -47.96 13.65
C THR A 119 44.60 -47.69 12.16
N GLY A 120 45.73 -47.05 11.87
CA GLY A 120 46.24 -46.75 10.54
C GLY A 120 47.56 -46.01 10.65
#